data_AF-A0A3D1H5E9-F1
#
_entry.id   AF-A0A3D1H5E9-F1
#
_cell.length_a   1.000
_cell.length_b   1.000
_cell.length_c   1.000
_cell.angle_alpha   90.00
_cell.angle_beta   90.00
_cell.angle_gamma   90.00
#
_symmetry.space_group_name_H-M   'P 1'
#
loop_
_entity.id
_entity.type
_entity.pdbx_description
1 polymer ?
#
loop_
_entity_poly.entity_id
_entity_poly.type
_entity_poly.pdbx_seq_one_letter_code
_entity_poly.pdbx_strand_id
1 'polypeptide(L)'
;MSFGRHSSAMNNSLKENGLLRKRSANRFKKLKEQYVGNGNQEAHATNLLSKEQILEGRRRARSYIEDRNRKNRTISIVILVLVLAMIYYLSAYFLG
;
A
#
# COMPACT_ATOMS: atom_id res chain seq x y z
N MET A 1 33.19 -27.22 -30.19
CA MET A 1 31.91 -26.91 -29.53
C MET A 1 32.14 -25.80 -28.51
N SER A 2 31.57 -24.61 -28.72
CA SER A 2 31.83 -23.40 -27.91
C SER A 2 30.79 -23.26 -26.80
N PHE A 3 31.15 -23.60 -25.57
CA PHE A 3 30.32 -23.42 -24.35
C PHE A 3 30.68 -22.11 -23.60
N GLY A 4 30.90 -21.01 -24.34
CA GLY A 4 31.41 -19.76 -23.74
C GLY A 4 30.45 -18.57 -23.72
N ARG A 5 29.27 -18.64 -24.36
CA ARG A 5 28.41 -17.46 -24.60
C ARG A 5 27.23 -17.29 -23.65
N HIS A 6 26.81 -18.33 -22.92
CA HIS A 6 25.65 -18.26 -22.03
C HIS A 6 25.90 -17.51 -20.71
N SER A 7 27.11 -17.57 -20.14
CA SER A 7 27.38 -16.96 -18.83
C SER A 7 27.41 -15.42 -18.89
N SER A 8 27.89 -14.85 -20.00
CA SER A 8 27.95 -13.40 -20.20
C SER A 8 26.57 -12.77 -20.35
N ALA A 9 25.65 -13.44 -21.05
CA ALA A 9 24.27 -12.97 -21.23
C ALA A 9 23.48 -13.00 -19.90
N MET A 10 23.67 -14.04 -19.10
CA MET A 10 23.05 -14.20 -17.78
C MET A 10 23.61 -13.19 -16.76
N ASN A 11 24.92 -12.92 -16.80
CA ASN A 11 25.53 -11.88 -15.96
C ASN A 11 25.07 -10.47 -16.34
N ASN A 12 24.82 -10.22 -17.64
CA ASN A 12 24.28 -8.95 -18.11
C ASN A 12 22.81 -8.76 -17.69
N SER A 13 21.98 -9.81 -17.78
CA SER A 13 20.58 -9.74 -17.34
C SER A 13 20.46 -9.58 -15.82
N LEU A 14 21.35 -10.18 -15.03
CA LEU A 14 21.41 -9.98 -13.58
C LEU A 14 21.81 -8.54 -13.21
N LYS A 15 22.77 -7.96 -13.93
CA LYS A 15 23.17 -6.55 -13.74
C LYS A 15 22.04 -5.59 -14.11
N GLU A 16 21.35 -5.82 -15.23
CA GLU A 16 20.19 -5.01 -15.62
C GLU A 16 19.04 -5.11 -14.61
N ASN A 17 18.71 -6.32 -14.13
CA ASN A 17 17.70 -6.50 -13.09
C ASN A 17 18.07 -5.78 -11.79
N GLY A 18 19.35 -5.80 -11.40
CA GLY A 18 19.84 -5.03 -10.24
C GLY A 18 19.68 -3.52 -10.41
N LEU A 19 19.93 -2.99 -11.61
CA LEU A 19 19.74 -1.58 -11.95
C LEU A 19 18.26 -1.18 -11.97
N LEU A 20 17.40 -2.03 -12.51
CA LEU A 20 15.95 -1.83 -12.52
C LEU A 20 15.38 -1.82 -11.09
N ARG A 21 15.85 -2.73 -10.22
CA ARG A 21 15.47 -2.77 -8.80
C ARG A 21 15.90 -1.50 -8.05
N LYS A 22 17.12 -1.00 -8.30
CA LYS A 22 17.58 0.29 -7.74
C LYS A 22 16.76 1.48 -8.25
N ARG A 23 16.42 1.50 -9.55
CA ARG A 23 15.59 2.57 -10.13
C ARG A 23 14.16 2.57 -9.60
N SER A 24 13.54 1.40 -9.40
CA SER A 24 12.16 1.34 -8.86
C SER A 24 12.13 1.81 -7.41
N ALA A 25 13.05 1.32 -6.56
CA ALA A 25 13.15 1.74 -5.16
C ALA A 25 13.37 3.26 -5.02
N ASN A 26 14.22 3.86 -5.85
CA ASN A 26 14.46 5.31 -5.82
C ASN A 26 13.25 6.14 -6.29
N ARG A 27 12.44 5.65 -7.25
CA ARG A 27 11.20 6.34 -7.65
C ARG A 27 10.18 6.38 -6.52
N PHE A 28 10.01 5.28 -5.80
CA PHE A 28 9.07 5.22 -4.68
C PHE A 28 9.59 5.94 -3.43
N LYS A 29 10.90 6.10 -3.26
CA LYS A 29 11.49 6.90 -2.18
C LYS A 29 11.13 8.38 -2.32
N LYS A 30 11.23 8.95 -3.53
CA LYS A 30 10.81 10.34 -3.82
C LYS A 30 9.31 10.57 -3.63
N LEU A 31 8.47 9.62 -4.03
CA LEU A 31 7.02 9.70 -3.80
C LEU A 31 6.68 9.65 -2.31
N LYS A 32 7.36 8.80 -1.53
CA LYS A 32 7.22 8.78 -0.08
C LYS A 32 7.64 10.11 0.54
N GLU A 33 8.72 10.74 0.07
CA GLU A 33 9.18 12.06 0.53
C GLU A 33 8.26 13.23 0.09
N GLN A 34 7.49 13.06 -0.99
CA GLN A 34 6.45 14.00 -1.42
C GLN A 34 5.17 13.89 -0.57
N TYR A 35 4.79 12.67 -0.16
CA TYR A 35 3.60 12.45 0.68
C TYR A 35 3.88 12.59 2.18
N VAL A 36 5.07 12.20 2.63
CA VAL A 36 5.61 12.45 3.96
C VAL A 36 6.39 13.75 3.87
N GLY A 37 5.67 14.87 3.80
CA GLY A 37 6.20 16.16 3.37
C GLY A 37 7.61 16.49 3.87
N ASN A 38 8.57 16.57 2.96
CA ASN A 38 9.86 17.23 3.17
C ASN A 38 9.73 18.77 3.36
N GLY A 39 8.51 19.32 3.42
CA GLY A 39 8.26 20.74 3.71
C GLY A 39 8.62 21.18 5.14
N ASN A 40 9.05 20.27 6.01
CA ASN A 40 9.38 20.56 7.41
C ASN A 40 10.85 20.90 7.68
N GLN A 41 11.71 20.98 6.66
CA GLN A 41 13.11 21.36 6.88
C GLN A 41 13.32 22.88 6.96
N GLU A 42 12.40 23.69 6.42
CA GLU A 42 12.41 25.17 6.50
C GLU A 42 11.09 25.76 7.00
N ALA A 43 10.22 24.95 7.60
CA ALA A 43 9.01 25.45 8.21
C ALA A 43 9.38 26.21 9.50
N HIS A 44 9.52 27.54 9.37
CA HIS A 44 9.15 28.42 10.48
C HIS A 44 7.88 27.86 11.10
N ALA A 45 7.84 27.71 12.42
CA ALA A 45 6.66 27.26 13.13
C ALA A 45 5.56 28.32 13.04
N THR A 46 4.95 28.51 11.86
CA THR A 46 3.70 29.23 11.66
C THR A 46 2.54 28.30 12.00
N ASN A 47 2.67 27.56 13.10
CA ASN A 47 1.61 26.74 13.63
C ASN A 47 0.77 27.59 14.59
N LEU A 48 0.10 28.60 14.03
CA LEU A 48 -0.92 29.40 14.72
C LEU A 48 -2.31 28.99 14.23
N LEU A 49 -2.55 27.68 14.13
CA LEU A 49 -3.92 27.19 13.99
C LEU A 49 -4.67 27.54 15.28
N SER A 50 -5.74 28.31 15.14
CA SER A 50 -6.63 28.63 16.26
C SER A 50 -7.17 27.33 16.86
N LYS A 51 -7.45 27.33 18.17
CA LYS A 51 -8.00 26.16 18.89
C LYS A 51 -9.26 25.60 18.20
N GLU A 52 -10.04 26.48 17.56
CA GLU A 52 -11.22 26.10 16.79
C GLU A 52 -10.88 25.31 15.53
N GLN A 53 -9.84 25.70 14.79
CA GLN A 53 -9.38 25.00 13.59
C GLN A 53 -8.82 23.61 13.91
N ILE A 54 -8.16 23.47 15.07
CA ILE A 54 -7.69 22.18 15.58
C ILE A 54 -8.88 21.26 15.91
N LEU A 55 -9.91 21.80 16.56
CA LEU A 55 -11.12 21.04 16.89
C LEU A 55 -11.88 20.60 15.63
N GLU A 56 -12.00 21.48 14.65
CA GLU A 56 -12.64 21.17 13.38
C GLU A 56 -11.86 20.12 12.59
N GLY A 57 -10.54 20.23 12.53
CA GLY A 57 -9.65 19.21 11.95
C GLY A 57 -9.82 17.85 12.62
N ARG A 58 -9.91 17.82 13.96
CA ARG A 58 -10.18 16.59 14.72
C ARG A 58 -11.55 15.99 14.39
N ARG A 59 -12.60 16.81 14.24
CA ARG A 59 -13.94 16.32 13.84
C ARG A 59 -13.92 15.69 12.47
N ARG A 60 -13.28 16.33 11.48
CA ARG A 60 -13.13 15.80 10.11
C ARG A 60 -12.32 14.50 10.09
N ALA A 61 -11.24 14.43 10.87
CA ALA A 61 -10.44 13.21 10.98
C ALA A 61 -11.22 12.04 11.60
N ARG A 62 -12.02 12.30 12.64
CA ARG A 62 -12.89 11.29 13.25
C ARG A 62 -13.94 10.78 12.29
N SER A 63 -14.63 11.65 11.55
CA SER A 63 -15.67 11.20 10.61
C SER A 63 -15.09 10.35 9.48
N TYR A 64 -13.89 10.69 9.00
CA TYR A 64 -13.19 9.89 8.00
C TYR A 64 -12.83 8.49 8.53
N ILE A 65 -12.31 8.40 9.75
CA ILE A 65 -11.95 7.13 10.38
C ILE A 65 -13.21 6.27 10.58
N GLU A 66 -14.29 6.86 11.08
CA GLU A 66 -15.57 6.16 11.27
C GLU A 66 -16.12 5.63 9.95
N ASP A 67 -16.09 6.42 8.88
CA ASP A 67 -16.56 6.00 7.57
C ASP A 67 -15.73 4.86 6.97
N ARG A 68 -14.41 4.94 7.12
CA ARG A 68 -13.50 3.86 6.72
C ARG A 68 -13.76 2.59 7.51
N ASN A 69 -13.97 2.69 8.82
CA ASN A 69 -14.25 1.53 9.67
C ASN A 69 -15.58 0.88 9.32
N ARG A 70 -16.62 1.67 8.99
CA ARG A 70 -17.90 1.14 8.49
C ARG A 70 -17.71 0.35 7.20
N LYS A 71 -17.03 0.94 6.20
CA LYS A 71 -16.74 0.26 4.92
C LYS A 71 -15.94 -1.02 5.12
N ASN A 72 -14.89 -0.98 5.93
CA ASN A 72 -14.08 -2.16 6.25
C ASN A 72 -14.91 -3.25 6.91
N ARG A 73 -15.78 -2.90 7.88
CA ARG A 73 -16.68 -3.86 8.53
C ARG A 73 -17.63 -4.51 7.53
N THR A 74 -18.22 -3.72 6.62
CA THR A 74 -19.09 -4.26 5.55
C THR A 74 -18.33 -5.23 4.66
N ILE A 75 -17.13 -4.86 4.22
CA ILE A 75 -16.27 -5.73 3.39
C ILE A 75 -15.95 -7.04 4.13
N SER A 76 -15.58 -6.97 5.41
CA SER A 76 -15.30 -8.15 6.21
C SER A 76 -16.51 -9.09 6.33
N ILE A 77 -17.72 -8.54 6.52
CA ILE A 77 -18.96 -9.33 6.57
C ILE A 77 -19.23 -10.02 5.24
N VAL A 78 -19.09 -9.30 4.12
CA VAL A 78 -19.31 -9.86 2.77
C VAL A 78 -18.33 -11.01 2.51
N ILE A 79 -17.05 -10.82 2.83
CA ILE A 79 -16.04 -11.89 2.68
C ILE A 79 -16.41 -13.11 3.54
N LEU A 80 -16.82 -12.89 4.79
CA LEU A 80 -17.23 -13.99 5.68
C LEU A 80 -18.40 -14.80 5.09
N VAL A 81 -19.44 -14.12 4.58
CA VAL A 81 -20.59 -14.77 3.96
C VAL A 81 -20.18 -15.57 2.72
N LEU A 82 -19.32 -15.00 1.86
CA LEU A 82 -18.82 -15.69 0.66
C LEU A 82 -18.03 -16.95 1.03
N VAL A 83 -17.18 -16.89 2.06
CA VAL A 83 -16.41 -18.05 2.53
C VAL A 83 -17.34 -19.13 3.06
N LEU A 84 -18.34 -18.77 3.88
CA LEU A 84 -19.31 -19.73 4.41
C LEU A 84 -20.14 -20.38 3.30
N ALA A 85 -20.58 -19.59 2.31
CA ALA A 85 -21.30 -20.10 1.15
C ALA A 85 -20.44 -21.08 0.33
N MET A 86 -19.16 -20.77 0.14
CA MET A 86 -18.22 -21.63 -0.57
C MET A 86 -17.99 -22.95 0.18
N ILE A 87 -17.81 -22.89 1.51
CA ILE A 87 -17.67 -24.09 2.35
C ILE A 87 -18.93 -24.95 2.24
N TYR A 88 -20.12 -24.35 2.36
CA TYR A 88 -21.39 -25.06 2.23
C TYR A 88 -21.52 -25.75 0.87
N TYR A 89 -21.23 -25.03 -0.22
CA TYR A 89 -21.26 -25.59 -1.57
C TYR A 89 -20.31 -26.77 -1.73
N LEU A 90 -19.06 -26.64 -1.26
CA LEU A 90 -18.08 -27.72 -1.30
C LEU A 90 -18.53 -28.92 -0.47
N SER A 91 -19.07 -28.70 0.74
CA SER A 91 -19.59 -29.80 1.56
C SER A 91 -20.75 -30.52 0.89
N ALA A 92 -21.68 -29.78 0.27
CA ALA A 92 -22.81 -30.37 -0.44
C ALA A 92 -22.36 -31.15 -1.69
N TYR A 93 -21.32 -30.68 -2.39
CA TYR A 93 -20.77 -31.36 -3.56
C TYR A 93 -19.99 -32.64 -3.23
N PHE A 94 -19.32 -32.69 -2.07
CA PHE A 94 -18.50 -33.86 -1.68
C PHE A 94 -19.25 -34.86 -0.78
N LEU A 95 -20.28 -34.43 -0.03
CA LEU A 95 -21.09 -35.32 0.83
C LEU A 95 -22.45 -35.69 0.23
N GLY A 96 -22.91 -34.99 -0.81
CA GLY A 96 -24.11 -35.34 -1.59
C GLY A 96 -23.75 -36.10 -2.86
#